data_AF-A0A2G2Y7H8-F1
#
_entry.id   AF-A0A2G2Y7H8-F1
#
_cell.length_a   1.000
_cell.length_b   1.000
_cell.length_c   1.000
_cell.angle_alpha   90.00
_cell.angle_beta   90.00
_cell.angle_gamma   90.00
#
_symmetry.space_group_name_H-M   'P 1'
#
loop_
_entity.id
_entity.type
_entity.pdbx_description
1 polymer ?
#
loop_
_entity_poly.entity_id
_entity_poly.type
_entity_poly.pdbx_seq_one_letter_code
_entity_poly.pdbx_strand_id
1 'polypeptide(L)'
;MSIFYGKKVILELKKKFILKAWASIRTKLACLTSNHIFSIQDDIEVILNDMSGMGGNISHLQNLLGSFFGLATSYDQARSVLVDKTTTIKESGPYLKVKEHLELVLKDRDEKSEEVSIVYKSFEKARKKVKKLKALRDAAEQEAAEMESKVSAAEDE
;
A
#
# COMPACT_ATOMS: atom_id res chain seq x y z
N MET A 1 -25.63 53.71 33.95
CA MET A 1 -25.04 52.41 33.58
C MET A 1 -23.70 52.27 34.29
N SER A 2 -23.53 51.27 35.17
CA SER A 2 -22.33 51.10 36.01
C SER A 2 -21.11 50.68 35.18
N ILE A 3 -19.93 51.22 35.50
CA ILE A 3 -18.61 50.87 34.91
C ILE A 3 -18.35 49.35 34.97
N PHE A 4 -18.90 48.67 35.96
CA PHE A 4 -18.83 47.21 36.11
C PHE A 4 -19.58 46.44 35.01
N TYR A 5 -20.70 46.99 34.51
CA TYR A 5 -21.46 46.37 33.42
C TYR A 5 -20.68 46.45 32.09
N GLY A 6 -20.03 47.59 31.83
CA GLY A 6 -19.17 47.77 30.66
C GLY A 6 -17.98 46.79 30.64
N LYS A 7 -17.30 46.63 31.79
CA LYS A 7 -16.19 45.66 31.91
C LYS A 7 -16.62 44.22 31.63
N LYS A 8 -17.80 43.82 32.12
CA LYS A 8 -18.36 42.49 31.88
C LYS A 8 -18.68 42.26 30.40
N VAL A 9 -19.31 43.24 29.74
CA VAL A 9 -19.63 43.16 28.30
C VAL A 9 -18.37 43.04 27.45
N ILE A 10 -17.33 43.84 27.76
CA ILE A 10 -16.04 43.79 27.05
C ILE A 10 -15.37 42.41 27.21
N LEU A 11 -15.41 41.84 28.42
CA LEU A 11 -14.85 40.52 28.69
C LEU A 11 -15.55 39.42 27.87
N GLU A 12 -16.88 39.45 27.79
CA GLU A 12 -17.66 38.48 27.01
C GLU A 12 -17.40 38.60 25.50
N LEU A 13 -17.26 39.83 24.98
CA LEU A 13 -16.88 40.04 23.58
C LEU A 13 -15.48 39.48 23.27
N LYS A 14 -14.51 39.71 24.17
CA LYS A 14 -13.15 39.15 24.04
C LYS A 14 -13.15 37.63 24.04
N LYS A 15 -13.88 36.99 24.96
CA LYS A 15 -14.02 35.53 24.98
C LYS A 15 -14.61 34.97 23.69
N LYS A 16 -15.68 35.60 23.19
CA LYS A 16 -16.35 35.18 21.95
C LYS A 16 -15.42 35.29 20.74
N PHE A 17 -14.61 36.35 20.68
CA PHE A 17 -13.59 36.52 19.65
C PHE A 17 -12.54 35.40 19.70
N ILE A 18 -11.95 35.15 20.87
CA ILE A 18 -10.93 34.10 21.07
C ILE A 18 -11.46 32.71 20.67
N LEU A 19 -12.69 32.38 21.07
CA LEU A 19 -13.31 31.10 20.70
C LEU A 19 -13.49 30.94 19.19
N LYS A 20 -13.89 32.02 18.51
CA LYS A 20 -14.06 32.03 17.05
C LYS A 20 -12.72 31.90 16.33
N ALA A 21 -11.69 32.62 16.78
CA ALA A 21 -10.35 32.52 16.24
C ALA A 21 -9.78 31.09 16.42
N TRP A 22 -9.96 30.50 17.60
CA TRP A 22 -9.55 29.12 17.87
C TRP A 22 -10.28 28.08 17.00
N ALA A 23 -11.57 28.27 16.74
CA ALA A 23 -12.31 27.41 15.82
C ALA A 23 -11.76 27.52 14.39
N SER A 24 -11.42 28.74 13.95
CA SER A 24 -10.83 28.98 12.63
C SER A 24 -9.47 28.29 12.46
N ILE A 25 -8.58 28.42 13.46
CA ILE A 25 -7.29 27.72 13.49
C ILE A 25 -7.49 26.21 13.37
N ARG A 26 -8.41 25.63 14.17
CA ARG A 26 -8.70 24.19 14.11
C ARG A 26 -9.20 23.73 12.75
N THR A 27 -10.08 24.50 12.11
CA THR A 27 -10.56 24.18 10.76
C THR A 27 -9.42 24.22 9.75
N LYS A 28 -8.56 25.25 9.80
CA LYS A 28 -7.40 25.36 8.90
C LYS A 28 -6.40 24.21 9.09
N LEU A 29 -6.14 23.81 10.34
CA LEU A 29 -5.29 22.66 10.65
C LEU A 29 -5.93 21.32 10.27
N ALA A 30 -7.25 21.18 10.38
CA ALA A 30 -7.96 19.96 9.95
C ALA A 30 -7.96 19.79 8.43
N CYS A 31 -7.93 20.91 7.68
CA CYS A 31 -7.81 20.92 6.23
C CYS A 31 -6.35 20.79 5.73
N LEU A 32 -5.38 20.58 6.63
CA LEU A 32 -3.97 20.46 6.29
C LEU A 32 -3.74 19.17 5.50
N THR A 33 -3.68 19.32 4.17
CA THR A 33 -3.17 18.28 3.27
C THR A 33 -1.66 18.49 3.12
N SER A 34 -0.92 17.38 2.90
CA SER A 34 0.56 17.32 2.92
C SER A 34 1.29 18.33 2.01
N ASN A 35 0.60 19.08 1.14
CA ASN A 35 1.20 19.94 0.13
C ASN A 35 1.04 21.46 0.41
N HIS A 36 0.40 21.88 1.50
CA HIS A 36 0.02 23.29 1.73
C HIS A 36 0.43 23.88 3.09
N ILE A 37 1.41 23.27 3.77
CA ILE A 37 1.78 23.61 5.15
C ILE A 37 2.20 25.10 5.29
N PHE A 38 2.98 25.62 4.35
CA PHE A 38 3.42 27.04 4.37
C PHE A 38 2.26 28.02 4.24
N SER A 39 1.32 27.78 3.32
CA SER A 39 0.16 28.66 3.13
C SER A 39 -0.74 28.73 4.36
N ILE A 40 -0.79 27.64 5.15
CA ILE A 40 -1.61 27.58 6.36
C ILE A 40 -0.87 28.21 7.55
N GLN A 41 0.46 28.17 7.57
CA GLN A 41 1.28 28.80 8.60
C GLN A 41 1.08 30.32 8.61
N ASP A 42 1.22 30.99 7.46
CA ASP A 42 1.05 32.45 7.34
C ASP A 42 -0.36 32.89 7.78
N ASP A 43 -1.39 32.15 7.32
CA ASP A 43 -2.78 32.39 7.70
C ASP A 43 -3.02 32.26 9.22
N ILE A 44 -2.41 31.27 9.86
CA ILE A 44 -2.54 31.04 11.30
C ILE A 44 -1.76 32.09 12.09
N GLU A 45 -0.61 32.53 11.59
CA GLU A 45 0.18 33.61 12.20
C GLU A 45 -0.60 34.93 12.25
N VAL A 46 -1.32 35.28 11.18
CA VAL A 46 -2.22 36.44 11.16
C VAL A 46 -3.28 36.34 12.26
N ILE A 47 -3.95 35.19 12.39
CA ILE A 47 -4.98 34.98 13.41
C ILE A 47 -4.39 35.08 14.83
N LEU A 48 -3.17 34.56 15.05
CA LEU A 48 -2.50 34.66 16.34
C LEU A 48 -2.15 36.10 16.68
N ASN A 49 -1.68 36.89 15.71
CA ASN A 49 -1.39 38.31 15.91
C ASN A 49 -2.65 39.09 16.30
N ASP A 50 -3.79 38.81 15.67
CA ASP A 50 -5.09 39.40 16.04
C ASP A 50 -5.51 39.00 17.47
N MET A 51 -5.33 37.73 17.84
CA MET A 51 -5.63 37.24 19.20
C MET A 51 -4.75 37.90 20.27
N SER A 52 -3.46 38.11 19.97
CA SER A 52 -2.51 38.79 20.84
C SER A 52 -2.90 40.26 21.05
N GLY A 53 -3.26 40.97 19.97
CA GLY A 53 -3.72 42.35 20.00
C GLY A 53 -4.97 42.57 20.86
N MET A 54 -5.79 41.53 21.07
CA MET A 54 -6.97 41.58 21.94
C MET A 54 -6.63 41.59 23.46
N GLY A 55 -5.34 41.47 23.81
CA GLY A 55 -4.83 41.43 25.19
C GLY A 55 -4.93 40.06 25.85
N GLY A 56 -5.02 38.98 25.05
CA GLY A 56 -4.95 37.60 25.55
C GLY A 56 -3.50 37.13 25.62
N ASN A 57 -3.10 36.50 26.74
CA ASN A 57 -1.79 35.84 26.82
C ASN A 57 -1.83 34.52 26.04
N ILE A 58 -1.33 34.54 24.81
CA ILE A 58 -1.31 33.39 23.89
C ILE A 58 0.10 32.84 23.63
N SER A 59 1.09 33.24 24.43
CA SER A 59 2.50 32.88 24.21
C SER A 59 2.73 31.37 24.12
N HIS A 60 2.07 30.60 25.00
CA HIS A 60 2.11 29.14 24.96
C HIS A 60 1.57 28.56 23.64
N LEU A 61 0.50 29.16 23.09
CA LEU A 61 -0.08 28.72 21.83
C LEU A 61 0.82 29.06 20.64
N GLN A 62 1.40 30.27 20.64
CA GLN A 62 2.36 30.70 19.61
C GLN A 62 3.60 29.79 19.61
N ASN A 63 4.17 29.49 20.78
CA ASN A 63 5.33 28.59 20.90
C ASN A 63 5.00 27.16 20.43
N LEU A 64 3.81 26.65 20.78
CA LEU A 64 3.38 25.32 20.37
C LEU A 64 3.22 25.22 18.85
N LEU A 65 2.51 26.19 18.24
CA LEU A 65 2.30 26.21 16.79
C LEU A 65 3.59 26.47 16.04
N GLY A 66 4.45 27.36 16.52
CA GLY A 66 5.79 27.57 15.96
C GLY A 66 6.64 26.30 15.98
N SER A 67 6.61 25.55 17.09
CA SER A 67 7.31 24.26 17.19
C SER A 67 6.73 23.22 16.23
N PHE A 68 5.40 23.16 16.10
CA PHE A 68 4.72 22.27 15.16
C PHE A 68 5.13 22.55 13.71
N PHE A 69 5.09 23.81 13.29
CA PHE A 69 5.50 24.20 11.94
C PHE A 69 6.98 23.96 11.69
N GLY A 70 7.86 24.26 12.66
CA GLY A 70 9.28 23.93 12.57
C GLY A 70 9.54 22.44 12.36
N LEU A 71 8.82 21.58 13.08
CA LEU A 71 8.90 20.13 12.89
C LEU A 71 8.37 19.70 11.52
N ALA A 72 7.26 20.27 11.07
CA ALA A 72 6.68 19.99 9.76
C ALA A 72 7.65 20.35 8.62
N THR A 73 8.28 21.53 8.67
CA THR A 73 9.31 21.94 7.71
C THR A 73 10.51 20.99 7.72
N SER A 74 11.00 20.62 8.91
CA SER A 74 12.11 19.67 9.02
C SER A 74 11.76 18.30 8.43
N TYR A 75 10.52 17.83 8.63
CA TYR A 75 10.05 16.58 8.05
C TYR A 75 9.97 16.66 6.53
N ASP A 76 9.39 17.73 5.98
CA ASP A 76 9.28 17.92 4.53
C ASP A 76 10.66 18.00 3.86
N GLN A 77 11.62 18.69 4.49
CA GLN A 77 12.99 18.75 4.01
C GLN A 77 13.66 17.36 4.02
N ALA A 78 13.54 16.61 5.12
CA ALA A 78 14.09 15.26 5.21
C ALA A 78 13.47 14.32 4.17
N ARG A 79 12.15 14.43 3.97
CA ARG A 79 11.41 13.69 2.95
C ARG A 79 11.88 14.03 1.55
N SER A 80 12.08 15.30 1.22
CA SER A 80 12.60 15.73 -0.09
C SER A 80 13.98 15.13 -0.36
N VAL A 81 14.90 15.24 0.61
CA VAL A 81 16.25 14.66 0.48
C VAL A 81 16.20 13.15 0.27
N LEU A 82 15.28 12.46 0.91
CA LEU A 82 15.10 11.02 0.72
C LEU A 82 14.55 10.69 -0.67
N VAL A 83 13.62 11.49 -1.19
CA VAL A 83 13.11 11.37 -2.57
C VAL A 83 14.26 11.55 -3.57
N ASP A 84 15.07 12.59 -3.41
CA ASP A 84 16.21 12.87 -4.30
C ASP A 84 17.28 11.77 -4.27
N LYS A 85 17.56 11.21 -3.08
CA LYS A 85 18.46 10.05 -2.96
C LYS A 85 17.86 8.83 -3.65
N THR A 86 16.56 8.62 -3.51
CA THR A 86 15.86 7.48 -4.13
C THR A 86 15.85 7.59 -5.65
N THR A 87 15.60 8.78 -6.21
CA THR A 87 15.68 9.01 -7.66
C THR A 87 17.10 8.80 -8.15
N THR A 88 18.11 9.34 -7.45
CA THR A 88 19.52 9.12 -7.77
C THR A 88 19.90 7.64 -7.78
N ILE A 89 19.44 6.85 -6.80
CA ILE A 89 19.69 5.41 -6.75
C ILE A 89 19.00 4.70 -7.92
N LYS A 90 17.74 5.04 -8.23
CA LYS A 90 16.99 4.43 -9.34
C LYS A 90 17.61 4.73 -10.71
N GLU A 91 18.21 5.90 -10.87
CA GLU A 91 18.90 6.32 -12.09
C GLU A 91 20.35 5.82 -12.14
N SER A 92 20.87 5.27 -11.04
CA SER A 92 22.24 4.76 -10.98
C SER A 92 22.42 3.54 -11.89
N GLY A 93 23.57 3.50 -12.59
CA GLY A 93 23.94 2.38 -13.46
C GLY A 93 23.86 0.99 -12.79
N PRO A 94 24.32 0.78 -11.53
CA PRO A 94 24.20 -0.50 -10.86
C PRO A 94 22.75 -0.95 -10.67
N TYR A 95 21.85 -0.04 -10.28
CA TYR A 95 20.44 -0.36 -10.09
C TYR A 95 19.78 -0.76 -11.42
N LEU A 96 20.04 0.00 -12.49
CA LEU A 96 19.52 -0.32 -13.82
C LEU A 96 20.00 -1.69 -14.31
N LYS A 97 21.28 -2.02 -14.13
CA LYS A 97 21.81 -3.34 -14.49
C LYS A 97 21.13 -4.48 -13.73
N VAL A 98 20.93 -4.32 -12.42
CA VAL A 98 20.21 -5.32 -11.60
C VAL A 98 18.75 -5.44 -12.05
N LYS A 99 18.10 -4.32 -12.36
CA LYS A 99 16.72 -4.29 -12.85
C LYS A 99 16.58 -5.01 -14.21
N GLU A 100 17.44 -4.70 -15.17
CA GLU A 100 17.48 -5.37 -16.48
C GLU A 100 17.74 -6.88 -16.34
N HIS A 101 18.68 -7.27 -15.48
CA HIS A 101 18.97 -8.68 -15.23
C HIS A 101 17.77 -9.40 -14.61
N LEU A 102 17.09 -8.76 -13.65
CA LEU A 102 15.87 -9.31 -13.06
C LEU A 102 14.75 -9.49 -14.09
N GLU A 103 14.55 -8.51 -14.98
CA GLU A 103 13.56 -8.61 -16.07
C GLU A 103 13.87 -9.78 -17.02
N LEU A 104 15.14 -9.99 -17.37
CA LEU A 104 15.57 -11.14 -18.18
C LEU A 104 15.31 -12.47 -17.47
N VAL A 105 15.65 -12.57 -16.19
CA VAL A 105 15.44 -13.79 -15.38
C VAL A 105 13.95 -14.11 -15.26
N LEU A 106 13.08 -13.11 -15.09
CA LEU A 106 11.63 -13.32 -15.05
C LEU A 106 11.10 -13.85 -16.38
N LYS A 107 11.56 -13.29 -17.51
CA LYS A 107 11.14 -13.75 -18.83
C LYS A 107 11.58 -15.19 -19.11
N ASP A 108 12.84 -15.55 -18.82
CA ASP A 108 13.36 -16.92 -18.97
C ASP A 108 12.59 -17.91 -18.09
N ARG A 109 12.23 -17.51 -16.87
CA ARG A 109 11.38 -18.32 -15.98
C ARG A 109 10.00 -18.57 -16.58
N ASP A 110 9.37 -17.54 -17.13
CA ASP A 110 8.04 -17.64 -17.70
C ASP A 110 8.05 -18.56 -18.94
N GLU A 111 9.04 -18.42 -19.83
CA GLU A 111 9.24 -19.31 -20.99
C GLU A 111 9.39 -20.77 -20.56
N LYS A 112 10.28 -21.04 -19.60
CA LYS A 112 10.47 -22.40 -19.04
C LYS A 112 9.21 -22.94 -18.38
N SER A 113 8.43 -22.09 -17.72
CA SER A 113 7.19 -22.52 -17.07
C SER A 113 6.15 -22.99 -18.09
N GLU A 114 6.08 -22.33 -19.26
CA GLU A 114 5.19 -22.74 -20.35
C GLU A 114 5.67 -24.05 -20.99
N GLU A 115 6.97 -24.21 -21.23
CA GLU A 115 7.53 -25.49 -21.70
C GLU A 115 7.19 -26.65 -20.75
N VAL A 116 7.39 -26.46 -19.44
CA VAL A 116 7.04 -27.45 -18.42
C VAL A 116 5.54 -27.75 -18.44
N SER A 117 4.68 -26.74 -18.62
CA SER A 117 3.22 -26.89 -18.73
C SER A 117 2.83 -27.74 -19.95
N ILE A 118 3.46 -27.52 -21.10
CA ILE A 118 3.23 -28.30 -22.32
C ILE A 118 3.66 -29.75 -22.11
N VAL A 119 4.86 -29.97 -21.57
CA VAL A 119 5.38 -31.32 -21.28
C VAL A 119 4.45 -32.03 -20.29
N TYR A 120 4.04 -31.37 -19.22
CA TYR A 120 3.12 -31.94 -18.23
C TYR A 120 1.78 -32.36 -18.86
N LYS A 121 1.18 -31.53 -19.72
CA LYS A 121 -0.04 -31.87 -20.46
C LYS A 121 0.14 -33.09 -21.35
N SER A 122 1.28 -33.21 -22.05
CA SER A 122 1.58 -34.39 -22.88
C SER A 122 1.77 -35.65 -22.03
N PHE A 123 2.44 -35.53 -20.89
CA PHE A 123 2.67 -36.62 -19.96
C PHE A 123 1.35 -37.16 -19.39
N GLU A 124 0.43 -36.27 -18.97
CA GLU A 124 -0.89 -36.68 -18.50
C GLU A 124 -1.71 -37.40 -19.60
N LYS A 125 -1.60 -36.95 -20.87
CA LYS A 125 -2.21 -37.67 -22.00
C LYS A 125 -1.61 -39.07 -22.17
N ALA A 126 -0.28 -39.21 -22.13
CA ALA A 126 0.40 -40.50 -22.23
C ALA A 126 0.01 -41.44 -21.08
N ARG A 127 -0.02 -40.92 -19.85
CA ARG A 127 -0.44 -41.67 -18.65
C ARG A 127 -1.85 -42.22 -18.78
N LYS A 128 -2.80 -41.44 -19.31
CA LYS A 128 -4.17 -41.91 -19.59
C LYS A 128 -4.19 -43.03 -20.62
N LYS A 129 -3.38 -42.96 -21.68
CA LYS A 129 -3.28 -44.04 -22.68
C LYS A 129 -2.70 -45.32 -22.08
N VAL A 130 -1.62 -45.22 -21.28
CA VAL A 130 -1.02 -46.37 -20.59
C VAL A 130 -2.03 -47.06 -19.68
N LYS A 131 -2.83 -46.30 -18.91
CA LYS A 131 -3.90 -46.88 -18.08
C LYS A 131 -4.92 -47.67 -18.90
N LYS A 132 -5.33 -47.17 -20.08
CA LYS A 132 -6.26 -47.88 -20.98
C LYS A 132 -5.65 -49.15 -21.54
N LEU A 133 -4.40 -49.10 -21.99
CA LEU A 133 -3.69 -50.29 -22.51
C LEU A 133 -3.51 -51.35 -21.43
N LYS A 134 -3.22 -50.94 -20.19
CA LYS A 134 -3.15 -51.87 -19.06
C LYS A 134 -4.48 -52.58 -18.84
N ALA A 135 -5.59 -51.84 -18.81
CA ALA A 135 -6.91 -52.45 -18.68
C ALA A 135 -7.28 -53.40 -19.82
N LEU A 136 -6.89 -53.08 -21.06
CA LEU A 136 -7.10 -53.99 -22.21
C LEU A 136 -6.27 -55.26 -22.11
N ARG A 137 -5.00 -55.15 -21.68
CA ARG A 137 -4.13 -56.30 -21.45
C ARG A 137 -4.73 -57.21 -20.38
N ASP A 138 -5.13 -56.63 -19.24
CA ASP A 138 -5.68 -57.39 -18.12
C ASP A 138 -6.97 -58.14 -18.53
N ALA A 139 -7.83 -57.52 -19.36
CA ALA A 139 -9.02 -58.16 -19.92
C ALA A 139 -8.69 -59.30 -20.91
N ALA A 140 -7.70 -59.09 -21.79
CA ALA A 140 -7.27 -60.11 -22.74
C ALA A 140 -6.62 -61.32 -22.05
N GLU A 141 -5.83 -61.09 -20.99
CA GLU A 141 -5.28 -62.18 -20.16
C GLU A 141 -6.39 -62.98 -19.48
N GLN A 142 -7.45 -62.33 -18.97
CA GLN A 142 -8.60 -63.02 -18.40
C GLN A 142 -9.36 -63.85 -19.45
N GLU A 143 -9.62 -63.28 -20.62
CA GLU A 143 -10.33 -63.99 -21.71
C GLU A 143 -9.53 -65.19 -22.23
N ALA A 144 -8.20 -65.05 -22.37
CA ALA A 144 -7.32 -66.14 -22.75
C ALA A 144 -7.36 -67.29 -21.72
N ALA A 145 -7.30 -66.97 -20.41
CA ALA A 145 -7.40 -67.97 -19.35
C ALA A 145 -8.76 -68.68 -19.35
N GLU A 146 -9.85 -67.96 -19.61
CA GLU A 146 -11.18 -68.58 -19.76
C GLU A 146 -11.26 -69.50 -20.98
N MET A 147 -10.67 -69.12 -22.11
CA MET A 147 -10.61 -69.98 -23.29
C MET A 147 -9.76 -71.23 -23.05
N GLU A 148 -8.59 -71.10 -22.44
CA GLU A 148 -7.70 -72.22 -22.11
C GLU A 148 -8.38 -73.24 -21.17
N SER A 149 -9.12 -72.74 -20.17
CA SER A 149 -9.93 -73.60 -19.29
C SER A 149 -11.04 -74.34 -20.05
N LYS A 150 -11.71 -73.69 -21.01
CA LYS A 150 -12.77 -74.32 -21.83
C LYS A 150 -12.20 -75.38 -22.78
N VAL A 151 -11.03 -75.13 -23.37
CA VAL A 151 -10.34 -76.10 -24.25
C VAL A 151 -9.93 -77.33 -23.46
N SER A 152 -9.31 -77.15 -22.29
CA SER A 152 -8.91 -78.28 -21.42
C SER A 152 -10.11 -79.14 -21.01
N ALA A 153 -11.25 -78.53 -20.69
CA ALA A 153 -12.47 -79.25 -20.35
C ALA A 153 -13.09 -80.05 -21.52
N ALA A 154 -12.79 -79.68 -22.77
CA ALA A 154 -13.28 -80.38 -23.96
C ALA A 154 -12.33 -81.48 -24.46
N GLU A 155 -11.07 -81.51 -24.02
CA GLU A 155 -10.10 -82.57 -24.30
C GLU A 155 -10.17 -83.74 -23.30
N ASP A 156 -10.75 -83.52 -22.10
CA ASP A 156 -10.96 -84.53 -21.06
C ASP A 156 -12.31 -85.31 -21.20
N GLU A 157 -13.07 -85.09 -22.29
CA GLU A 157 -14.32 -85.80 -22.66
C GLU A 157 -14.09 -86.87 -23.75
#